data_AF-A0AA39SJ85-F1
#
_entry.id   AF-A0AA39SJ85-F1
#
_cell.length_a   1.000
_cell.length_b   1.000
_cell.length_c   1.000
_cell.angle_alpha   90.00
_cell.angle_beta   90.00
_cell.angle_gamma   90.00
#
_symmetry.space_group_name_H-M   'P 1'
#
loop_
_entity.id
_entity.type
_entity.pdbx_description
1 polymer ?
#
loop_
_entity_poly.entity_id
_entity_poly.type
_entity_poly.pdbx_seq_one_letter_code
_entity_poly.pdbx_strand_id
1 'polypeptide(L)'
;MSWSLILIFIFHILLATVSAQLPNVTVAVDGTRDYRSIVEAVGVIPNNSDTFFYMHIKAGFYYENVYIGPEKRMIVMSGDGIGKTNVVSSRSNSSGFGIGDSAALSE
;
A
#
# COMPACT_ATOMS: atom_id res chain seq x y z
N MET A 1 -3.81 -35.96 -26.10
CA MET A 1 -3.71 -34.61 -25.49
C MET A 1 -4.92 -33.81 -25.91
N SER A 2 -5.87 -33.59 -25.01
CA SER A 2 -7.11 -32.87 -25.31
C SER A 2 -6.85 -31.37 -25.36
N TRP A 3 -7.24 -30.71 -26.45
CA TRP A 3 -7.20 -29.25 -26.61
C TRP A 3 -8.00 -28.51 -25.52
N SER A 4 -8.95 -29.18 -24.88
CA SER A 4 -9.75 -28.65 -23.78
C SER A 4 -8.89 -28.28 -22.55
N LEU A 5 -7.81 -29.01 -22.29
CA LEU A 5 -6.91 -28.69 -21.17
C LEU A 5 -6.06 -27.44 -21.45
N ILE A 6 -5.67 -27.22 -22.71
CA ILE A 6 -4.91 -26.03 -23.12
C ILE A 6 -5.78 -24.78 -23.00
N LEU A 7 -7.07 -24.86 -23.38
CA LEU A 7 -8.03 -23.76 -23.23
C LEU A 7 -8.33 -23.42 -21.77
N ILE A 8 -8.45 -24.43 -20.88
CA ILE A 8 -8.63 -24.18 -19.44
C ILE A 8 -7.37 -23.53 -18.85
N PHE A 9 -6.18 -23.94 -19.27
CA PHE A 9 -4.92 -23.35 -18.81
C PHE A 9 -4.77 -21.89 -19.27
N ILE A 10 -5.11 -21.61 -20.54
CA ILE A 10 -5.13 -20.25 -21.09
C ILE A 10 -6.19 -19.38 -20.38
N PHE A 11 -7.37 -19.93 -20.07
CA PHE A 11 -8.41 -19.21 -19.34
C PHE A 11 -8.02 -18.89 -17.89
N HIS A 12 -7.33 -19.81 -17.20
CA HIS A 12 -6.80 -19.55 -15.85
C HIS A 12 -5.68 -18.50 -15.88
N ILE A 13 -4.79 -18.57 -16.87
CA ILE A 13 -3.76 -17.54 -17.07
C ILE A 13 -4.42 -16.19 -17.37
N LEU A 14 -5.45 -16.15 -18.23
CA LEU A 14 -6.19 -14.94 -18.56
C LEU A 14 -6.90 -14.34 -17.33
N LEU A 15 -7.55 -15.17 -16.52
CA LEU A 15 -8.22 -14.72 -15.28
C LEU A 15 -7.22 -14.14 -14.27
N ALA A 16 -6.03 -14.74 -14.14
CA ALA A 16 -4.98 -14.23 -13.26
C ALA A 16 -4.42 -12.87 -13.74
N THR A 17 -4.31 -12.64 -15.05
CA THR A 17 -3.78 -11.38 -15.60
C THR A 17 -4.73 -10.18 -15.48
N VAL A 18 -6.04 -10.41 -15.39
CA VAL A 18 -7.04 -9.32 -15.35
C VAL A 18 -7.13 -8.65 -13.95
N SER A 19 -6.61 -9.27 -12.89
CA SER A 19 -6.84 -8.81 -11.51
C SER A 19 -5.68 -8.05 -10.86
N ALA A 20 -4.51 -7.91 -11.49
CA ALA A 20 -3.33 -7.35 -10.83
C ALA A 20 -2.91 -6.01 -11.46
N GLN A 21 -3.37 -4.89 -10.87
CA GLN A 21 -2.78 -3.58 -11.16
C GLN A 21 -1.35 -3.55 -10.62
N LEU A 22 -0.37 -3.28 -11.50
CA LEU A 22 1.04 -3.14 -11.10
C LEU A 22 1.20 -1.91 -10.20
N PRO A 23 1.75 -2.06 -8.97
CA PRO A 23 1.99 -0.93 -8.09
C PRO A 23 3.14 -0.05 -8.63
N ASN A 24 3.05 1.25 -8.38
CA ASN A 24 4.15 2.19 -8.63
C ASN A 24 5.32 1.93 -7.67
N VAL A 25 5.00 1.60 -6.40
CA VAL A 25 5.99 1.25 -5.37
C VAL A 25 5.44 0.15 -4.47
N THR A 26 6.34 -0.68 -3.94
CA THR A 26 6.04 -1.71 -2.96
C THR A 26 6.82 -1.48 -1.68
N VAL A 27 6.12 -1.48 -0.55
CA VAL A 27 6.70 -1.36 0.79
C VAL A 27 6.76 -2.74 1.44
N ALA A 28 7.90 -3.10 2.02
CA ALA A 28 8.08 -4.32 2.78
C ALA A 28 9.01 -4.09 3.99
N VAL A 29 8.51 -4.36 5.19
CA VAL A 29 9.24 -4.17 6.46
C VAL A 29 10.58 -4.92 6.52
N ASP A 30 10.68 -6.05 5.82
CA ASP A 30 11.88 -6.88 5.70
C ASP A 30 12.96 -6.30 4.76
N GLY A 31 12.61 -5.27 3.98
CA GLY A 31 13.50 -4.64 2.99
C GLY A 31 13.66 -5.41 1.69
N THR A 32 12.78 -6.36 1.38
CA THR A 32 12.83 -7.14 0.13
C THR A 32 12.25 -6.40 -1.09
N ARG A 33 11.80 -5.16 -0.90
CA ARG A 33 11.09 -4.32 -1.89
C ARG A 33 11.63 -2.88 -1.85
N ASP A 34 10.95 -1.98 -2.56
CA ASP A 34 11.45 -0.63 -2.85
C ASP A 34 11.71 0.18 -1.58
N TYR A 35 10.82 0.09 -0.58
CA TYR A 35 10.92 0.83 0.68
C TYR A 35 10.64 -0.07 1.89
N ARG A 36 11.22 0.29 3.03
CA ARG A 36 10.98 -0.37 4.32
C ARG A 36 9.89 0.29 5.15
N SER A 37 9.63 1.58 4.87
CA SER A 37 8.69 2.43 5.57
C SER A 37 7.65 3.00 4.61
N ILE A 38 6.42 3.16 5.10
CA ILE A 38 5.34 3.84 4.37
C ILE A 38 5.66 5.33 4.26
N VAL A 39 6.24 5.96 5.29
CA VAL A 39 6.67 7.37 5.24
C VAL A 39 7.68 7.62 4.12
N GLU A 40 8.66 6.74 3.94
CA GLU A 40 9.63 6.83 2.83
C GLU A 40 8.92 6.75 1.47
N ALA A 41 7.98 5.80 1.33
CA ALA A 41 7.23 5.61 0.10
C ALA A 41 6.29 6.80 -0.21
N VAL A 42 5.73 7.45 0.81
CA VAL A 42 4.96 8.71 0.64
C VAL A 42 5.84 9.84 0.11
N GLY A 43 7.11 9.88 0.52
CA GLY A 43 8.07 10.90 0.10
C GLY A 43 8.26 10.98 -1.42
N VAL A 44 8.16 9.86 -2.13
CA VAL A 44 8.37 9.78 -3.59
C VAL A 44 7.11 10.00 -4.42
N ILE A 45 5.94 10.13 -3.80
CA ILE A 45 4.68 10.39 -4.50
C ILE A 45 4.78 11.78 -5.16
N PRO A 46 4.49 11.95 -6.46
CA PRO A 46 4.51 13.26 -7.09
C PRO A 46 3.45 14.21 -6.50
N ASN A 47 3.82 15.46 -6.26
CA ASN A 47 2.89 16.48 -5.81
C ASN A 47 1.94 16.87 -6.95
N ASN A 48 0.68 17.13 -6.61
CA ASN A 48 -0.38 17.60 -7.49
C ASN A 48 -0.61 16.73 -8.74
N SER A 49 -0.30 15.44 -8.66
CA SER A 49 -0.58 14.47 -9.73
C SER A 49 -2.08 14.43 -10.07
N ASP A 50 -2.37 14.29 -11.37
CA ASP A 50 -3.72 13.98 -11.90
C ASP A 50 -3.87 12.49 -12.28
N THR A 51 -2.87 11.67 -11.92
CA THR A 51 -2.88 10.21 -12.11
C THR A 51 -2.79 9.48 -10.78
N PHE A 52 -3.46 8.33 -10.69
CA PHE A 52 -3.39 7.47 -9.51
C PHE A 52 -1.97 6.99 -9.24
N PHE A 53 -1.55 7.07 -7.98
CA PHE A 53 -0.33 6.48 -7.47
C PHE A 53 -0.68 5.25 -6.63
N TYR A 54 -0.35 4.06 -7.13
CA TYR A 54 -0.61 2.78 -6.49
C TYR A 54 0.57 2.36 -5.61
N MET A 55 0.36 2.36 -4.30
CA MET A 55 1.29 1.85 -3.30
C MET A 55 0.78 0.50 -2.79
N HIS A 56 1.60 -0.53 -2.94
CA HIS A 56 1.33 -1.83 -2.33
C HIS A 56 2.15 -2.01 -1.05
N ILE A 57 1.50 -2.37 0.04
CA ILE A 57 2.10 -2.51 1.36
C ILE A 57 2.03 -3.98 1.75
N LYS A 58 3.18 -4.65 1.79
CA LYS A 58 3.24 -6.07 2.14
C LYS A 58 2.87 -6.30 3.60
N ALA A 59 2.44 -7.52 3.90
CA ALA A 59 2.17 -7.98 5.26
C ALA A 59 3.33 -7.65 6.21
N GLY A 60 2.99 -7.15 7.39
CA GLY A 60 3.93 -6.66 8.38
C GLY A 60 3.29 -5.73 9.40
N PHE A 61 4.07 -5.42 10.44
CA PHE A 61 3.75 -4.37 11.40
C PHE A 61 4.63 -3.15 11.11
N TYR A 62 3.97 -2.06 10.75
CA TYR A 62 4.58 -0.78 10.44
C TYR A 62 4.33 0.16 11.61
N TYR A 63 5.32 0.29 12.49
CA TYR A 63 5.25 1.15 13.68
C TYR A 63 5.67 2.58 13.32
N GLU A 64 4.77 3.30 12.67
CA GLU A 64 5.03 4.64 12.14
C GLU A 64 3.77 5.50 12.21
N ASN A 65 3.97 6.81 12.19
CA ASN A 65 2.90 7.80 12.04
C ASN A 65 3.04 8.38 10.63
N VAL A 66 2.13 7.99 9.75
CA VAL A 66 2.18 8.35 8.34
C VAL A 66 1.32 9.60 8.14
N TYR A 67 1.95 10.65 7.60
CA TYR A 67 1.26 11.86 7.17
C TYR A 67 1.35 11.97 5.64
N ILE A 68 0.21 12.13 4.99
CA ILE A 68 0.10 12.37 3.56
C ILE A 68 -0.25 13.85 3.40
N GLY A 69 0.70 14.65 2.91
CA GLY A 69 0.45 16.07 2.70
C GLY A 69 -0.69 16.33 1.70
N PRO A 70 -1.44 17.44 1.83
CA PRO A 70 -2.58 17.76 0.97
C PRO A 70 -2.21 17.93 -0.52
N GLU A 71 -0.93 18.18 -0.81
CA GLU A 71 -0.40 18.21 -2.17
C GLU A 71 -0.29 16.82 -2.82
N LYS A 72 -0.32 15.74 -2.04
CA LYS A 72 -0.25 14.36 -2.55
C LYS A 72 -1.65 13.88 -2.87
N ARG A 73 -2.05 13.98 -4.14
CA ARG A 73 -3.41 13.63 -4.61
C ARG A 73 -3.44 12.25 -5.28
N MET A 74 -4.62 11.64 -5.29
CA MET A 74 -4.92 10.39 -6.00
C MET A 74 -4.05 9.19 -5.58
N ILE A 75 -3.95 8.93 -4.27
CA ILE A 75 -3.17 7.82 -3.75
C ILE A 75 -4.08 6.61 -3.51
N VAL A 76 -3.63 5.44 -3.96
CA VAL A 76 -4.24 4.15 -3.61
C VAL A 76 -3.24 3.36 -2.79
N MET A 77 -3.59 3.07 -1.54
CA MET A 77 -2.82 2.18 -0.67
C MET A 77 -3.54 0.83 -0.59
N SER A 78 -2.83 -0.26 -0.89
CA SER A 78 -3.36 -1.62 -0.86
C SER A 78 -2.46 -2.54 -0.05
N GLY A 79 -3.02 -3.23 0.95
CA GLY A 79 -2.32 -4.20 1.78
C GLY A 79 -2.58 -5.65 1.37
N ASP A 80 -1.74 -6.58 1.85
CA ASP A 80 -1.91 -8.04 1.68
C ASP A 80 -3.15 -8.64 2.38
N GLY A 81 -3.94 -7.80 3.05
CA GLY A 81 -5.20 -8.15 3.68
C GLY A 81 -5.34 -7.61 5.11
N ILE A 82 -6.59 -7.53 5.57
CA ILE A 82 -6.92 -7.14 6.94
C ILE A 82 -6.24 -8.06 7.96
N GLY A 83 -5.62 -7.47 8.99
CA GLY A 83 -4.86 -8.19 10.01
C GLY A 83 -3.46 -8.67 9.58
N LYS A 84 -3.13 -8.64 8.29
CA LYS A 84 -1.78 -8.97 7.79
C LYS A 84 -0.91 -7.73 7.63
N THR A 85 -1.50 -6.66 7.13
CA THR A 85 -0.83 -5.36 6.97
C THR A 85 -1.36 -4.43 8.05
N ASN A 86 -0.51 -4.09 9.02
CA ASN A 86 -0.90 -3.32 10.20
C ASN A 86 -0.05 -2.06 10.29
N VAL A 87 -0.69 -0.88 10.22
CA VAL A 87 -0.05 0.41 10.50
C VAL A 87 -0.42 0.81 11.93
N VAL A 88 0.59 0.99 12.78
CA VAL A 88 0.41 1.09 14.22
C VAL A 88 1.06 2.38 14.74
N SER A 89 0.26 3.17 15.45
CA SER A 89 0.72 4.33 16.20
C SER A 89 0.45 4.15 17.69
N SER A 90 1.30 4.77 18.51
CA SER A 90 1.14 4.91 19.95
C SER A 90 0.70 6.32 20.37
N ARG A 91 0.35 7.21 19.42
CA ARG A 91 -0.05 8.59 19.71
C ARG A 91 -1.48 8.65 20.23
N SER A 92 -1.70 9.52 21.21
CA SER A 92 -2.97 9.69 21.89
C SER A 92 -3.01 11.06 22.60
N ASN A 93 -4.21 11.50 22.99
CA ASN A 93 -4.37 12.68 23.83
C ASN A 93 -3.61 12.56 25.16
N SER A 94 -3.58 11.36 25.76
CA SER A 94 -2.83 11.10 26.99
C SER A 94 -1.31 11.18 26.81
N SER A 95 -0.80 10.98 25.60
CA SER A 95 0.62 11.15 25.25
C SER A 95 0.94 12.54 24.67
N GLY A 96 -0.01 13.47 24.71
CA GLY A 96 0.17 14.87 24.30
C GLY A 96 -0.12 15.16 22.82
N PHE A 97 -0.69 14.21 22.08
CA PHE A 97 -1.08 14.40 20.68
C PHE A 97 -2.56 14.72 20.57
N GLY A 98 -2.88 15.83 19.91
CA GLY A 98 -4.27 16.20 19.64
C GLY A 98 -4.97 15.18 18.75
N ILE A 99 -6.30 15.32 18.62
CA ILE A 99 -7.12 14.39 17.83
C ILE A 99 -6.58 14.27 16.39
N GLY A 100 -6.17 15.38 15.78
CA GLY A 100 -5.60 15.42 14.43
C GLY A 100 -4.22 14.74 14.29
N ASP A 101 -3.44 14.68 15.37
CA ASP A 101 -2.07 14.13 15.35
C ASP A 101 -1.98 12.70 15.88
N SER A 102 -3.09 12.17 16.41
CA SER A 102 -3.18 10.86 17.04
C SER A 102 -3.45 9.71 16.07
N ALA A 103 -3.84 10.01 14.83
CA ALA A 103 -4.09 9.00 13.80
C ALA A 103 -2.76 8.33 13.36
N ALA A 104 -2.80 7.01 13.14
CA ALA A 104 -1.64 6.30 12.58
C ALA A 104 -1.37 6.66 11.10
N LEU A 105 -2.43 7.03 10.39
CA LEU A 105 -2.43 7.51 9.01
C LEU A 105 -3.30 8.78 8.98
N SER A 106 -2.73 9.91 8.58
CA SER A 106 -3.45 11.19 8.41
C SER A 106 -3.19 11.81 7.04
N GLU A 107 -4.15 12.62 6.57
CA GLU A 107 -4.14 13.40 5.33
C GLU A 107 -4.40 14.90 5.61
#